data_AF-A0A6P6G2J4-F1
#
_entry.id   AF-A0A6P6G2J4-F1
#
_cell.length_a   1.000
_cell.length_b   1.000
_cell.length_c   1.000
_cell.angle_alpha   90.00
_cell.angle_beta   90.00
_cell.angle_gamma   90.00
#
_symmetry.space_group_name_H-M   'P 1'
#
loop_
_entity.id
_entity.type
_entity.pdbx_description
1 polymer ?
#
loop_
_entity_poly.entity_id
_entity_poly.type
_entity_poly.pdbx_seq_one_letter_code
_entity_poly.pdbx_strand_id
1 'polypeptide(L)'
;MASKALSSIITISTLLLIILLPLQFQLVSSSNSSAFEFVKNLQGSQKGDHVQGLHQIKEYLEKFGYLNHNNKTDTDDDYFDKSLESAIKTYQLNYNLKVSGYLDAETVSEMMVSRCGMADIVNGSTRMQSGKKKQKHGRHSHGSRKIKFIIN
;
A
#
# COMPACT_ATOMS: atom_id res chain seq x y z
N MET A 1 46.29 -47.72 18.28
CA MET A 1 45.59 -47.73 16.97
C MET A 1 44.15 -47.22 17.05
N ALA A 2 43.49 -47.18 18.22
CA ALA A 2 42.10 -46.75 18.38
C ALA A 2 41.85 -45.23 18.19
N SER A 3 42.82 -44.36 18.50
CA SER A 3 42.63 -42.90 18.42
C SER A 3 42.47 -42.34 16.99
N LYS A 4 43.08 -43.01 15.99
CA LYS A 4 42.97 -42.63 14.57
C LYS A 4 41.60 -42.97 13.97
N ALA A 5 40.94 -43.99 14.51
CA ALA A 5 39.59 -44.36 14.11
C ALA A 5 38.57 -43.32 14.61
N LEU A 6 38.73 -42.85 15.85
CA LEU A 6 37.86 -41.84 16.44
C LEU A 6 37.97 -40.48 15.74
N SER A 7 39.19 -40.03 15.40
CA SER A 7 39.37 -38.79 14.64
C SER A 7 38.73 -38.87 13.25
N SER A 8 38.77 -40.04 12.61
CA SER A 8 38.19 -40.25 11.28
C SER A 8 36.66 -40.29 11.31
N ILE A 9 36.05 -40.82 12.39
CA ILE A 9 34.59 -40.82 12.55
C ILE A 9 34.09 -39.38 12.78
N ILE A 10 34.81 -38.58 13.57
CA ILE A 10 34.47 -37.19 13.82
C ILE A 10 34.51 -36.37 12.52
N THR A 11 35.53 -36.55 11.67
CA THR A 11 35.63 -35.81 10.40
C THR A 11 34.57 -36.21 9.39
N ILE A 12 34.18 -37.48 9.34
CA ILE A 12 33.09 -37.95 8.46
C ILE A 12 31.75 -37.38 8.92
N SER A 13 31.49 -37.38 10.24
CA SER A 13 30.27 -36.84 10.83
C SER A 13 30.12 -35.34 10.57
N THR A 14 31.20 -34.56 10.73
CA THR A 14 31.19 -33.12 10.45
C THR A 14 31.01 -32.82 8.96
N LEU A 15 31.63 -33.59 8.07
CA LEU A 15 31.47 -33.43 6.62
C LEU A 15 30.03 -33.75 6.18
N LEU A 16 29.42 -34.79 6.74
CA LEU A 16 28.02 -35.16 6.46
C LEU A 16 27.06 -34.04 6.89
N LEU A 17 27.29 -33.44 8.07
CA LEU A 17 26.48 -32.33 8.57
C LEU A 17 26.59 -31.08 7.66
N ILE A 18 27.80 -30.77 7.17
CA ILE A 18 28.03 -29.64 6.25
C ILE A 18 27.35 -29.87 4.88
N ILE A 19 27.31 -31.11 4.39
CA ILE A 19 26.63 -31.48 3.14
C ILE A 19 25.10 -31.41 3.28
N LEU A 20 24.58 -31.64 4.48
CA LEU A 20 23.14 -31.56 4.79
C LEU A 20 22.66 -30.12 5.12
N LEU A 21 23.57 -29.21 5.47
CA LEU A 21 23.26 -27.79 5.72
C LEU A 21 22.60 -27.06 4.52
N PRO A 22 23.08 -27.16 3.26
CA PRO A 22 22.49 -26.45 2.13
C PRO A 22 21.08 -26.93 1.74
N LEU A 23 20.69 -28.15 2.12
CA LEU A 23 19.35 -28.68 1.84
C LEU A 23 18.24 -27.93 2.62
N GLN A 24 18.62 -27.19 3.67
CA GLN A 24 17.69 -26.46 4.53
C GLN A 24 17.44 -25.03 4.04
N PHE A 25 18.30 -24.49 3.16
CA PHE A 25 18.21 -23.11 2.69
C PHE A 25 17.18 -22.88 1.59
N GLN A 26 16.63 -23.94 0.97
CA GLN A 26 15.66 -23.80 -0.13
C GLN A 26 14.18 -23.78 0.34
N LEU A 27 13.89 -23.91 1.64
CA LEU A 27 12.51 -24.04 2.16
C LEU A 27 11.99 -22.81 2.93
N VAL A 28 12.61 -21.65 2.77
CA VAL A 28 12.04 -20.36 3.22
C VAL A 28 11.95 -19.42 2.02
N SER A 29 11.20 -19.85 1.01
CA SER A 29 10.48 -18.87 0.18
C SER A 29 9.14 -18.63 0.87
N SER A 30 9.18 -17.91 2.00
CA SER A 30 7.97 -17.42 2.65
C SER A 30 7.29 -16.51 1.65
N SER A 31 6.22 -16.99 1.00
CA SER A 31 5.30 -16.13 0.28
C SER A 31 4.64 -15.23 1.33
N ASN A 32 5.32 -14.15 1.69
CA ASN A 32 4.77 -13.13 2.57
C ASN A 32 3.69 -12.43 1.75
N SER A 33 2.47 -12.99 1.71
CA SER A 33 1.34 -12.29 1.13
C SER A 33 1.18 -11.00 1.94
N SER A 34 1.36 -9.87 1.27
CA SER A 34 1.15 -8.57 1.88
C SER A 34 -0.30 -8.51 2.37
N ALA A 35 -0.55 -7.87 3.52
CA ALA A 35 -1.91 -7.59 3.99
C ALA A 35 -2.76 -6.84 2.92
N PHE A 36 -2.10 -6.24 1.94
CA PHE A 36 -2.71 -5.50 0.83
C PHE A 36 -2.71 -6.26 -0.50
N GLU A 37 -2.47 -7.57 -0.50
CA GLU A 37 -2.52 -8.36 -1.75
C GLU A 37 -3.90 -8.25 -2.45
N PHE A 38 -4.98 -8.09 -1.68
CA PHE A 38 -6.33 -7.92 -2.22
C PHE A 38 -6.44 -6.75 -3.22
N VAL A 39 -5.65 -5.68 -3.04
CA VAL A 39 -5.64 -4.50 -3.91
C VAL A 39 -5.19 -4.86 -5.32
N LYS A 40 -4.32 -5.85 -5.47
CA LYS A 40 -3.79 -6.30 -6.76
C LYS A 40 -4.89 -6.84 -7.68
N ASN A 41 -5.89 -7.52 -7.11
CA ASN A 41 -7.00 -8.08 -7.87
C ASN A 41 -7.98 -7.01 -8.39
N LEU A 42 -7.84 -5.78 -7.90
CA LEU A 42 -8.68 -4.62 -8.25
C LEU A 42 -7.96 -3.69 -9.23
N GLN A 43 -6.78 -4.07 -9.71
CA GLN A 43 -6.02 -3.26 -10.66
C GLN A 43 -6.81 -3.10 -11.96
N GLY A 44 -6.92 -1.86 -12.42
CA GLY A 44 -7.65 -1.47 -13.61
C GLY A 44 -9.12 -1.15 -13.38
N SER A 45 -9.66 -1.39 -12.17
CA SER A 45 -11.03 -1.01 -11.85
C SER A 45 -11.23 0.50 -11.95
N GLN A 46 -12.39 0.88 -12.46
CA GLN A 46 -12.79 2.25 -12.71
C GLN A 46 -14.29 2.44 -12.45
N LYS A 47 -14.72 3.69 -12.48
CA LYS A 47 -16.12 4.04 -12.22
C LYS A 47 -17.09 3.31 -13.15
N GLY A 48 -18.15 2.77 -12.53
CA GLY A 48 -19.16 1.96 -13.21
C GLY A 48 -18.91 0.46 -13.11
N ASP A 49 -17.72 0.03 -12.69
CA ASP A 49 -17.42 -1.38 -12.50
C ASP A 49 -18.07 -1.92 -11.23
N HIS A 50 -18.37 -3.22 -11.25
CA HIS A 50 -18.74 -3.99 -10.06
C HIS A 50 -17.74 -5.14 -9.89
N VAL A 51 -16.81 -5.00 -8.95
CA VAL A 51 -15.67 -5.92 -8.78
C VAL A 51 -15.59 -6.35 -7.33
N GLN A 52 -15.58 -7.66 -7.12
CA GLN A 52 -15.57 -8.24 -5.78
C GLN A 52 -14.36 -7.75 -4.97
N GLY A 53 -14.60 -7.21 -3.77
CA GLY A 53 -13.56 -6.67 -2.88
C GLY A 53 -13.33 -5.15 -2.98
N LEU A 54 -14.04 -4.43 -3.84
CA LEU A 54 -13.96 -2.97 -3.92
C LEU A 54 -14.37 -2.28 -2.62
N HIS A 55 -15.26 -2.88 -1.82
CA HIS A 55 -15.59 -2.37 -0.48
C HIS A 55 -14.34 -2.20 0.39
N GLN A 56 -13.32 -3.06 0.27
CA GLN A 56 -12.08 -2.97 1.04
C GLN A 56 -11.24 -1.73 0.65
N ILE A 57 -11.32 -1.28 -0.60
CA ILE A 57 -10.69 -0.03 -1.04
C ILE A 57 -11.42 1.17 -0.46
N LYS A 58 -12.76 1.11 -0.39
CA LYS A 58 -13.57 2.16 0.26
C LYS A 58 -13.20 2.28 1.73
N GLU A 59 -13.10 1.16 2.46
CA GLU A 59 -12.67 1.15 3.86
C GLU A 59 -11.24 1.69 4.05
N TYR A 60 -10.31 1.31 3.16
CA TYR A 60 -8.95 1.84 3.17
C TYR A 60 -8.95 3.36 3.01
N LEU A 61 -9.67 3.88 2.01
CA LEU A 61 -9.73 5.31 1.73
C LEU A 61 -10.47 6.08 2.83
N GLU A 62 -11.51 5.50 3.43
CA GLU A 62 -12.20 6.06 4.60
C GLU A 62 -11.24 6.20 5.79
N LYS A 63 -10.49 5.13 6.10
CA LYS A 63 -9.50 5.11 7.19
C LYS A 63 -8.46 6.23 7.07
N PHE A 64 -8.03 6.56 5.86
CA PHE A 64 -7.06 7.63 5.61
C PHE A 64 -7.69 9.01 5.34
N GLY A 65 -9.02 9.13 5.42
CA GLY A 65 -9.76 10.38 5.36
C GLY A 65 -10.11 10.86 3.95
N TYR A 66 -10.06 9.99 2.95
CA TYR A 66 -10.44 10.31 1.56
C TYR A 66 -11.93 10.11 1.29
N LEU A 67 -12.61 9.26 2.07
CA LEU A 67 -14.06 9.04 2.01
C LEU A 67 -14.71 9.42 3.34
N ASN A 68 -15.96 9.87 3.27
CA ASN A 68 -16.77 10.17 4.46
C ASN A 68 -17.72 9.01 4.75
N HIS A 69 -17.76 8.60 6.02
CA HIS A 69 -18.62 7.52 6.53
C HIS A 69 -20.11 7.73 6.23
N ASN A 70 -20.55 8.99 6.11
CA ASN A 70 -21.97 9.34 5.93
C ASN A 70 -22.55 8.97 4.56
N ASN A 71 -21.71 8.59 3.58
CA ASN A 71 -22.15 8.15 2.25
C ASN A 71 -22.42 6.62 2.20
N LYS A 72 -22.44 5.94 3.35
CA LYS A 72 -22.82 4.53 3.48
C LYS A 72 -24.31 4.34 3.22
N THR A 73 -24.69 4.30 1.94
CA THR A 73 -26.00 3.76 1.56
C THR A 73 -25.97 2.25 1.50
N ASP A 74 -24.81 1.63 1.25
CA ASP A 74 -24.53 0.21 1.49
C ASP A 74 -23.02 0.04 1.72
N THR A 75 -22.59 -0.44 2.89
CA THR A 75 -21.17 -0.69 3.20
C THR A 75 -20.56 -1.86 2.45
N ASP A 76 -21.38 -2.57 1.67
CA ASP A 76 -21.03 -3.82 1.02
C ASP A 76 -21.28 -3.76 -0.50
N ASP A 77 -21.41 -2.54 -1.07
CA ASP A 77 -21.50 -2.40 -2.52
C ASP A 77 -20.09 -2.47 -3.12
N ASP A 78 -19.80 -3.57 -3.79
CA ASP A 78 -18.60 -3.75 -4.61
C ASP A 78 -18.66 -2.93 -5.92
N TYR A 79 -19.40 -1.82 -5.90
CA TYR A 79 -19.60 -0.90 -7.00
C TYR A 79 -18.64 0.29 -6.95
N PHE A 80 -18.00 0.58 -8.07
CA PHE A 80 -17.12 1.73 -8.20
C PHE A 80 -17.92 2.99 -8.52
N ASP A 81 -18.35 3.69 -7.48
CA ASP A 81 -19.20 4.87 -7.59
C ASP A 81 -18.43 6.17 -7.88
N LYS A 82 -19.16 7.28 -7.97
CA LYS A 82 -18.57 8.61 -8.19
C LYS A 82 -17.74 9.07 -6.99
N SER A 83 -18.11 8.69 -5.78
CA SER A 83 -17.41 9.08 -4.55
C SER A 83 -16.05 8.41 -4.48
N LEU A 84 -15.97 7.11 -4.80
CA LEU A 84 -14.72 6.36 -4.86
C LEU A 84 -13.78 6.92 -5.93
N GLU A 85 -14.29 7.25 -7.13
CA GLU A 85 -13.51 7.91 -8.18
C GLU A 85 -12.87 9.23 -7.68
N SER A 86 -13.65 10.07 -6.98
CA SER A 86 -13.18 11.34 -6.41
C SER A 86 -12.11 11.15 -5.33
N ALA A 87 -12.32 10.15 -4.46
CA ALA A 87 -11.37 9.79 -3.42
C ALA A 87 -10.04 9.29 -4.00
N ILE A 88 -10.08 8.43 -5.03
CA ILE A 88 -8.88 7.94 -5.72
C ILE A 88 -8.14 9.08 -6.43
N LYS A 89 -8.84 10.00 -7.09
CA LYS A 89 -8.19 11.19 -7.69
C LYS A 89 -7.47 12.02 -6.64
N THR A 90 -8.11 12.21 -5.48
CA THR A 90 -7.51 12.93 -4.36
C THR A 90 -6.28 12.19 -3.84
N TYR A 91 -6.37 10.86 -3.66
CA TYR A 91 -5.26 10.00 -3.26
C TYR A 91 -4.08 10.13 -4.24
N GLN A 92 -4.30 9.90 -5.53
CA GLN A 92 -3.28 10.03 -6.57
C GLN A 92 -2.59 11.39 -6.54
N LEU A 93 -3.37 12.47 -6.44
CA LEU A 93 -2.82 13.81 -6.30
C LEU A 93 -1.94 13.90 -5.06
N ASN A 94 -2.39 13.39 -3.92
CA ASN A 94 -1.70 13.36 -2.63
C ASN A 94 -0.35 12.61 -2.67
N TYR A 95 -0.24 11.54 -3.47
CA TYR A 95 0.99 10.80 -3.70
C TYR A 95 1.84 11.32 -4.87
N ASN A 96 1.41 12.39 -5.54
CA ASN A 96 2.02 12.92 -6.76
C ASN A 96 2.02 11.94 -7.94
N LEU A 97 1.03 11.04 -7.98
CA LEU A 97 0.77 10.15 -9.10
C LEU A 97 0.01 10.89 -10.20
N LYS A 98 -0.11 10.26 -11.36
CA LYS A 98 -1.01 10.73 -12.41
C LYS A 98 -2.46 10.62 -11.92
N VAL A 99 -3.21 11.72 -11.99
CA VAL A 99 -4.61 11.76 -11.54
C VAL A 99 -5.54 11.18 -12.62
N SER A 100 -5.67 9.85 -12.64
CA SER A 100 -6.56 9.10 -13.55
C SER A 100 -7.96 8.88 -12.97
N GLY A 101 -8.05 8.68 -11.65
CA GLY A 101 -9.26 8.21 -10.97
C GLY A 101 -9.52 6.70 -11.07
N TYR A 102 -8.57 5.96 -11.64
CA TYR A 102 -8.61 4.49 -11.76
C TYR A 102 -7.68 3.85 -10.73
N LEU A 103 -7.92 2.59 -10.38
CA LEU A 103 -6.94 1.77 -9.66
C LEU A 103 -5.84 1.29 -10.63
N ASP A 104 -5.12 2.22 -11.24
CA ASP A 104 -3.99 1.90 -12.12
C ASP A 104 -2.82 1.26 -11.36
N ALA A 105 -1.89 0.66 -12.11
CA ALA A 105 -0.78 -0.11 -11.52
C ALA A 105 0.06 0.72 -10.53
N GLU A 106 0.25 2.02 -10.81
CA GLU A 106 1.00 2.92 -9.93
C GLU A 106 0.23 3.17 -8.63
N THR A 107 -1.06 3.43 -8.73
CA THR A 107 -1.96 3.62 -7.57
C THR A 107 -2.03 2.36 -6.71
N VAL A 108 -2.20 1.18 -7.32
CA VAL A 108 -2.23 -0.11 -6.62
C VAL A 108 -0.90 -0.36 -5.92
N SER A 109 0.23 -0.14 -6.61
CA SER A 109 1.55 -0.30 -6.01
C SER A 109 1.72 0.60 -4.78
N GLU A 110 1.31 1.86 -4.85
CA GLU A 110 1.42 2.81 -3.74
C GLU A 110 0.51 2.42 -2.56
N MET A 111 -0.72 1.95 -2.82
CA MET A 111 -1.64 1.47 -1.78
C MET A 111 -1.12 0.25 -1.03
N MET A 112 -0.30 -0.57 -1.68
CA MET A 112 0.32 -1.77 -1.09
C MET A 112 1.57 -1.47 -0.25
N VAL A 113 2.13 -0.25 -0.34
CA VAL A 113 3.28 0.16 0.48
C VAL A 113 2.85 0.22 1.94
N SER A 114 3.70 -0.28 2.85
CA SER A 114 3.44 -0.24 4.29
C SER A 114 3.41 1.20 4.82
N ARG A 115 2.39 1.56 5.61
CA ARG A 115 2.16 2.94 6.08
C ARG A 115 1.96 3.00 7.59
N CYS A 116 2.13 4.19 8.17
CA CYS A 116 1.65 4.44 9.53
C CYS A 116 0.12 4.59 9.52
N GLY A 117 -0.54 4.26 10.64
CA GLY A 117 -2.01 4.31 10.73
C GLY A 117 -2.62 5.70 10.85
N MET A 118 -1.86 6.77 10.61
CA MET A 118 -2.34 8.16 10.71
C MET A 118 -3.07 8.56 9.42
N ALA A 119 -4.20 9.25 9.55
CA ALA A 119 -4.95 9.75 8.40
C ALA A 119 -4.16 10.82 7.60
N ASP A 120 -4.30 10.77 6.28
CA ASP A 120 -3.66 11.71 5.34
C ASP A 120 -4.39 13.05 5.33
N ILE A 121 -5.73 13.00 5.44
CA ILE A 121 -6.63 14.15 5.45
C ILE A 121 -7.34 14.20 6.80
N VAL A 122 -7.24 15.37 7.47
CA VAL A 122 -7.91 15.63 8.75
C VAL A 122 -8.70 16.93 8.61
N ASN A 123 -10.00 16.89 8.94
CA ASN A 123 -10.91 18.04 8.81
C ASN A 123 -10.88 18.67 7.41
N GLY A 124 -10.84 17.84 6.36
CA GLY A 124 -10.79 18.27 4.95
C GLY A 124 -9.47 18.91 4.51
N SER A 125 -8.43 18.88 5.35
CA SER A 125 -7.10 19.41 5.03
C SER A 125 -6.09 18.29 4.90
N THR A 126 -5.39 18.23 3.76
CA THR A 126 -4.26 17.29 3.60
C THR A 126 -3.08 17.70 4.46
N ARG A 127 -2.37 16.71 5.00
CA ARG A 127 -1.07 16.90 5.66
C ARG A 127 0.11 16.72 4.70
N MET A 128 -0.15 16.32 3.46
CA MET A 128 0.86 16.00 2.47
C MET A 128 1.28 17.22 1.65
N GLN A 129 2.49 17.18 1.07
CA GLN A 129 3.07 18.30 0.33
C GLN A 129 2.66 18.33 -1.16
N SER A 130 1.77 17.45 -1.58
CA SER A 130 1.46 17.28 -3.00
C SER A 130 0.79 18.50 -3.63
N GLY A 131 0.96 18.66 -4.95
CA GLY A 131 0.26 19.70 -5.70
C GLY A 131 0.74 21.15 -5.46
N LYS A 132 1.81 21.37 -4.68
CA LYS A 132 2.47 22.70 -4.62
C LYS A 132 3.08 23.02 -5.99
N LYS A 133 2.34 23.71 -6.86
CA LYS A 133 2.99 24.52 -7.90
C LYS A 133 3.99 25.43 -7.16
N LYS A 134 5.29 25.33 -7.48
CA LYS A 134 6.29 26.30 -7.04
C LYS A 134 5.87 27.67 -7.57
N GLN A 135 5.11 28.43 -6.79
CA GLN A 135 4.94 29.84 -7.08
C GLN A 135 6.31 30.47 -6.88
N LYS A 136 6.88 30.99 -7.98
CA LYS A 136 8.13 31.75 -7.95
C LYS A 136 8.00 32.80 -6.85
N HIS A 137 8.97 32.80 -5.94
CA HIS A 137 8.97 33.63 -4.74
C HIS A 137 8.99 35.12 -5.08
N GLY A 138 7.82 35.74 -5.15
CA GLY A 138 7.66 37.12 -4.71
C GLY A 138 7.70 37.12 -3.19
N ARG A 139 8.72 37.76 -2.62
CA ARG A 139 8.84 37.97 -1.17
C ARG A 139 7.57 38.66 -0.67
N HIS A 140 6.79 38.00 0.19
CA HIS A 140 6.24 38.56 1.44
C HIS A 140 5.28 37.58 2.14
N SER A 141 5.51 37.46 3.45
CA SER A 141 4.58 37.14 4.54
C SER A 141 4.02 35.72 4.69
N HIS A 142 4.06 35.28 5.96
CA HIS A 142 3.58 34.02 6.52
C HIS A 142 2.14 33.71 6.14
N GLY A 143 1.94 32.56 5.49
CA GLY A 143 0.63 31.99 5.26
C GLY A 143 0.74 30.63 4.58
N SER A 144 0.91 29.56 5.38
CA SER A 144 0.89 28.18 4.90
C SER A 144 -0.50 27.88 4.32
N ARG A 145 -0.68 28.06 3.01
CA ARG A 145 -1.89 27.65 2.28
C ARG A 145 -1.93 26.12 2.25
N LYS A 146 -2.66 25.53 3.20
CA LYS A 146 -3.09 24.13 3.16
C LYS A 146 -4.11 23.97 2.04
N ILE A 147 -3.94 22.96 1.20
CA ILE A 147 -4.94 22.61 0.18
C ILE A 147 -6.13 22.02 0.94
N LYS A 148 -7.28 22.69 0.85
CA LYS A 148 -8.57 22.19 1.34
C LYS A 148 -9.14 21.30 0.25
N PHE A 149 -9.16 20.00 0.48
CA PHE A 149 -9.81 19.06 -0.44
C PHE A 149 -11.30 19.03 -0.10
N ILE A 150 -12.14 19.33 -1.08
CA ILE A 150 -13.59 19.19 -0.95
C ILE A 150 -13.89 17.71 -1.18
N ILE A 151 -14.07 16.99 -0.08
CA ILE A 151 -14.65 15.64 -0.08
C ILE A 151 -16.16 15.87 -0.19
N ASN A 152 -16.73 15.71 -1.39
CA ASN A 152 -18.18 15.76 -1.63
C ASN A 152 -18.60 14.44 -2.28
#